data_AF-A0A2V8ZU06-F1
#
_entry.id   AF-A0A2V8ZU06-F1
#
_cell.length_a   1.000
_cell.length_b   1.000
_cell.length_c   1.000
_cell.angle_alpha   90.00
_cell.angle_beta   90.00
_cell.angle_gamma   90.00
#
_symmetry.space_group_name_H-M   'P 1'
#
loop_
_entity.id
_entity.type
_entity.pdbx_description
1 polymer ?
#
loop_
_entity_poly.entity_id
_entity_poly.type
_entity_poly.pdbx_seq_one_letter_code
_entity_poly.pdbx_strand_id
1 'polypeptide(L)'
;MNKEKNLLVIGSGAAEITRFTRRMIVQALLAGAGAAWPLVANSHPIYGLLSGKAALDEVEKLGAANSKPAFLSSSQNETLTAIAESVVPGSTKAQVSRFIDVLLSVDKPESQHKFLESLTALDAEAQKRFGRRFPALDEEQKDALLSDVSTKAESPKTLETDAGKKQPSLYGHFENLKGWVSGAYYSSEVGMRELGWTGDYVFEKFPGCLHPEGYH
;
A
#
# COMPACT_ATOMS: atom_id res chain seq x y z
N MET A 1 -4.96 -22.19 -55.81
CA MET A 1 -3.78 -21.40 -55.41
C MET A 1 -4.26 -20.26 -54.53
N ASN A 2 -4.28 -20.45 -53.20
CA ASN A 2 -3.24 -20.05 -52.23
C ASN A 2 -2.98 -18.53 -52.25
N LYS A 3 -3.49 -17.79 -51.24
CA LYS A 3 -2.79 -17.33 -50.01
C LYS A 3 -1.78 -16.23 -50.36
N GLU A 4 -1.79 -15.04 -49.77
CA GLU A 4 -1.64 -14.82 -48.33
C GLU A 4 -2.31 -13.52 -47.85
N LYS A 5 -2.96 -13.64 -46.68
CA LYS A 5 -3.25 -12.54 -45.77
C LYS A 5 -1.92 -12.13 -45.13
N ASN A 6 -1.49 -10.88 -45.30
CA ASN A 6 -0.46 -10.30 -44.45
C ASN A 6 -1.05 -10.06 -43.06
N LEU A 7 -1.07 -11.12 -42.24
CA LEU A 7 -1.11 -11.00 -40.79
C LEU A 7 0.26 -10.47 -40.37
N LEU A 8 0.29 -9.22 -39.90
CA LEU A 8 1.45 -8.68 -39.21
C LEU A 8 1.53 -9.38 -37.86
N VAL A 9 2.30 -10.47 -37.85
CA VAL A 9 2.85 -11.06 -36.63
C VAL A 9 3.70 -9.97 -36.00
N ILE A 10 3.29 -9.47 -34.83
CA ILE A 10 4.09 -8.55 -34.03
C ILE A 10 5.30 -9.37 -33.57
N GLY A 11 6.39 -9.21 -34.31
CA GLY A 11 7.66 -9.83 -34.02
C GLY A 11 8.20 -9.33 -32.69
N SER A 12 8.77 -10.26 -31.93
CA SER A 12 9.79 -9.98 -30.92
C SER A 12 10.76 -8.92 -31.42
N GLY A 13 10.64 -7.72 -30.88
CA GLY A 13 11.53 -6.60 -31.15
C GLY A 13 11.53 -5.70 -29.94
N ALA A 14 12.53 -5.90 -29.07
CA ALA A 14 12.79 -5.11 -27.88
C ALA A 14 11.58 -4.96 -26.94
N ALA A 15 11.37 -5.96 -26.08
CA ALA A 15 10.83 -5.66 -24.76
C ALA A 15 11.85 -4.75 -24.06
N GLU A 16 11.75 -3.45 -24.32
CA GLU A 16 12.24 -2.46 -23.38
C GLU A 16 11.56 -2.83 -22.06
N ILE A 17 12.34 -3.29 -21.08
CA ILE A 17 11.81 -3.52 -19.73
C ILE A 17 11.51 -2.11 -19.20
N THR A 18 10.37 -1.56 -19.61
CA THR A 18 9.87 -0.31 -19.07
C THR A 18 9.65 -0.60 -17.60
N ARG A 19 10.54 -0.12 -16.72
CA ARG A 19 10.27 -0.16 -15.28
C ARG A 19 8.97 0.60 -15.08
N PHE A 20 7.93 -0.11 -14.68
CA PHE A 20 6.62 0.49 -14.53
C PHE A 20 6.65 1.38 -13.30
N THR A 21 6.19 2.62 -13.50
CA THR A 21 6.06 3.55 -12.39
C THR A 21 4.81 3.17 -11.59
N ARG A 22 4.81 3.41 -10.28
CA ARG A 22 3.66 3.12 -9.40
C ARG A 22 2.36 3.73 -9.94
N ARG A 23 2.46 4.88 -10.62
CA ARG A 23 1.35 5.50 -11.32
C ARG A 23 0.76 4.60 -12.41
N MET A 24 1.59 4.01 -13.27
CA MET A 24 1.11 3.11 -14.33
C MET A 24 0.40 1.89 -13.74
N ILE A 25 0.95 1.33 -12.66
CA ILE A 25 0.36 0.19 -11.95
C ILE A 25 -1.03 0.53 -11.40
N VAL A 26 -1.13 1.66 -10.69
CA VAL A 26 -2.40 2.10 -10.11
C VAL A 26 -3.43 2.42 -11.21
N GLN A 27 -3.00 3.05 -12.31
CA GLN A 27 -3.86 3.31 -13.46
C GLN A 27 -4.37 2.03 -14.12
N ALA A 28 -3.48 1.05 -14.35
CA ALA A 28 -3.85 -0.24 -14.92
C ALA A 28 -4.88 -0.96 -14.03
N LEU A 29 -4.72 -0.84 -12.71
CA LEU A 29 -5.66 -1.43 -11.79
C LEU A 29 -7.01 -0.71 -11.76
N LEU A 30 -7.03 0.63 -11.74
CA LEU A 30 -8.27 1.40 -11.81
C LEU A 30 -9.03 1.13 -13.12
N ALA A 31 -8.31 0.83 -14.21
CA ALA A 31 -8.88 0.39 -15.49
C ALA A 31 -9.34 -1.08 -15.49
N GLY A 32 -9.11 -1.82 -14.40
CA GLY A 32 -9.59 -3.17 -14.18
C GLY A 32 -8.68 -4.29 -14.71
N ALA A 33 -7.48 -3.98 -15.21
CA ALA A 33 -6.55 -4.98 -15.77
C ALA A 33 -5.88 -5.89 -14.71
N GLY A 34 -6.28 -5.83 -13.44
CA GLY A 34 -5.80 -6.70 -12.36
C GLY A 34 -6.96 -7.15 -11.46
N ALA A 35 -7.19 -8.45 -11.37
CA ALA A 35 -8.17 -9.01 -10.46
C ALA A 35 -7.70 -8.80 -9.00
N ALA A 36 -8.64 -8.45 -8.13
CA ALA A 36 -8.51 -8.45 -6.66
C ALA A 36 -7.85 -7.25 -5.97
N TRP A 37 -8.25 -6.02 -6.30
CA TRP A 37 -8.30 -5.02 -5.22
C TRP A 37 -9.61 -5.23 -4.46
N PRO A 38 -9.58 -5.53 -3.14
CA PRO A 38 -10.80 -5.79 -2.41
C PRO A 38 -11.67 -4.53 -2.45
N LEU A 39 -12.92 -4.69 -2.83
CA LEU A 39 -14.01 -3.70 -2.73
C LEU A 39 -14.27 -3.21 -1.27
N VAL A 40 -13.38 -3.54 -0.33
CA VAL A 40 -13.40 -3.13 1.09
C VAL A 40 -12.62 -1.81 1.31
N ALA A 41 -12.01 -1.26 0.26
CA ALA A 41 -11.04 -0.16 0.33
C ALA A 41 -11.61 1.28 0.34
N ASN A 42 -12.91 1.52 0.27
CA ASN A 42 -13.40 2.90 0.08
C ASN A 42 -13.32 3.84 1.29
N SER A 43 -12.87 3.39 2.48
CA SER A 43 -12.82 4.24 3.68
C SER A 43 -11.43 4.71 4.11
N HIS A 44 -10.36 4.20 3.53
CA HIS A 44 -9.00 4.51 3.98
C HIS A 44 -8.34 5.59 3.08
N PRO A 45 -7.70 6.64 3.64
CA PRO A 45 -7.22 7.80 2.87
C PRO A 45 -6.27 7.45 1.72
N ILE A 46 -5.46 6.40 1.88
CA ILE A 46 -4.51 5.96 0.84
C ILE A 46 -5.17 5.72 -0.52
N TYR A 47 -6.39 5.19 -0.55
CA TYR A 47 -7.04 4.88 -1.83
C TYR A 47 -7.55 6.13 -2.55
N GLY A 48 -7.91 7.17 -1.81
CA GLY A 48 -8.19 8.49 -2.38
C GLY A 48 -6.93 9.10 -3.02
N LEU A 49 -5.78 8.99 -2.34
CA LEU A 49 -4.51 9.48 -2.87
C LEU A 49 -4.05 8.69 -4.10
N LEU A 50 -4.16 7.36 -4.06
CA LEU A 50 -3.81 6.49 -5.19
C LEU A 50 -4.73 6.74 -6.40
N SER A 51 -6.01 7.07 -6.17
CA SER A 51 -6.93 7.40 -7.26
C SER A 51 -6.70 8.80 -7.86
N GLY A 52 -5.99 9.68 -7.14
CA GLY A 52 -5.73 11.06 -7.57
C GLY A 52 -4.53 11.18 -8.50
N LYS A 53 -4.74 11.40 -9.80
CA LYS A 53 -3.65 11.59 -10.78
C LYS A 53 -2.65 12.67 -10.37
N ALA A 54 -3.12 13.82 -9.90
CA ALA A 54 -2.25 14.93 -9.49
C ALA A 54 -1.37 14.56 -8.28
N ALA A 55 -1.94 13.85 -7.30
CA ALA A 55 -1.19 13.38 -6.15
C ALA A 55 -0.11 12.36 -6.55
N LEU A 56 -0.42 11.43 -7.46
CA LEU A 56 0.57 10.48 -7.98
C LEU A 56 1.68 11.16 -8.80
N ASP A 57 1.35 12.16 -9.62
CA ASP A 57 2.32 12.94 -10.39
C ASP A 57 3.29 13.68 -9.46
N GLU A 58 2.76 14.26 -8.37
CA GLU A 58 3.57 14.93 -7.35
C GLU A 58 4.43 13.94 -6.55
N VAL A 59 3.87 12.78 -6.18
CA VAL A 59 4.59 11.72 -5.46
C VAL A 59 5.73 11.16 -6.29
N GLU A 60 5.53 10.96 -7.60
CA GLU A 60 6.57 10.48 -8.52
C GLU A 60 7.70 11.51 -8.65
N LYS A 61 7.35 12.80 -8.78
CA LYS A 61 8.32 13.90 -8.81
C LYS A 61 9.14 14.00 -7.52
N LEU A 62 8.49 13.91 -6.36
CA LEU A 62 9.14 13.96 -5.05
C LEU A 62 9.96 12.69 -4.76
N GLY A 63 9.52 11.54 -5.26
CA GLY A 63 10.21 10.27 -5.17
C GLY A 63 11.53 10.25 -5.96
N ALA A 64 11.53 10.82 -7.17
CA ALA A 64 12.71 10.91 -8.03
C ALA A 64 13.82 11.84 -7.47
N ALA A 65 13.47 12.78 -6.58
CA ALA A 65 14.39 13.79 -6.07
C ALA A 65 15.40 13.28 -5.03
N ASN A 66 15.46 11.97 -4.72
CA ASN A 66 16.41 11.32 -3.79
C ASN A 66 16.70 12.13 -2.52
N SER A 67 15.66 12.73 -1.94
CA SER A 67 15.78 13.62 -0.79
C SER A 67 15.37 12.92 0.51
N LYS A 68 15.80 13.51 1.64
CA LYS A 68 15.40 13.14 3.01
C LYS A 68 13.88 12.93 3.13
N PRO A 69 13.41 12.18 4.16
CA PRO A 69 11.99 12.04 4.44
C PRO A 69 11.25 13.38 4.29
N ALA A 70 10.19 13.37 3.49
CA ALA A 70 9.42 14.55 3.14
C ALA A 70 8.51 15.00 4.28
N PHE A 71 8.09 14.06 5.15
CA PHE A 71 7.14 14.32 6.22
C PHE A 71 7.57 13.69 7.56
N LEU A 72 7.99 12.43 7.57
CA LEU A 72 8.34 11.68 8.79
C LEU A 72 9.73 12.06 9.31
N SER A 73 9.89 12.13 10.64
CA SER A 73 11.23 12.15 11.22
C SER A 73 11.96 10.82 10.98
N SER A 74 13.30 10.82 11.11
CA SER A 74 14.11 9.60 10.96
C SER A 74 13.62 8.46 11.85
N SER A 75 13.31 8.78 13.11
CA SER A 75 12.80 7.85 14.11
C SER A 75 11.42 7.26 13.73
N GLN A 76 10.51 8.10 13.22
CA GLN A 76 9.20 7.65 12.77
C GLN A 76 9.32 6.77 11.51
N ASN A 77 10.20 7.14 10.58
CA ASN A 77 10.44 6.35 9.37
C ASN A 77 11.05 4.98 9.69
N GLU A 78 11.94 4.89 10.68
CA GLU A 78 12.47 3.63 11.19
C GLU A 78 11.37 2.74 11.78
N THR A 79 10.51 3.30 12.65
CA THR A 79 9.34 2.60 13.19
C THR A 79 8.41 2.12 12.08
N LEU A 80 8.08 2.98 11.11
CA LEU A 80 7.22 2.61 9.98
C LEU A 80 7.85 1.51 9.13
N THR A 81 9.16 1.57 8.88
CA THR A 81 9.86 0.56 8.09
C THR A 81 9.78 -0.81 8.77
N ALA A 82 10.05 -0.87 10.09
CA ALA A 82 9.93 -2.10 10.86
C ALA A 82 8.50 -2.66 10.88
N ILE A 83 7.49 -1.80 11.12
CA ILE A 83 6.08 -2.22 11.11
C ILE A 83 5.68 -2.72 9.71
N ALA A 84 6.08 -2.02 8.65
CA ALA A 84 5.73 -2.39 7.29
C ALA A 84 6.29 -3.77 6.93
N GLU A 85 7.54 -4.04 7.29
CA GLU A 85 8.17 -5.35 7.04
C GLU A 85 7.48 -6.48 7.80
N SER A 86 7.04 -6.24 9.04
CA SER A 86 6.28 -7.23 9.82
C SER A 86 4.86 -7.45 9.31
N VAL A 87 4.21 -6.42 8.74
CA VAL A 87 2.83 -6.52 8.23
C VAL A 87 2.78 -7.14 6.84
N VAL A 88 3.67 -6.72 5.93
CA VAL A 88 3.83 -7.30 4.60
C VAL A 88 5.33 -7.50 4.34
N PRO A 89 5.85 -8.74 4.45
CA PRO A 89 7.25 -9.05 4.15
C PRO A 89 7.65 -8.59 2.75
N GLY A 90 8.84 -8.02 2.61
CA GLY A 90 9.31 -7.40 1.36
C GLY A 90 8.98 -5.91 1.23
N SER A 91 8.28 -5.31 2.20
CA SER A 91 7.93 -3.88 2.20
C SER A 91 9.13 -2.94 2.06
N THR A 92 10.27 -3.30 2.64
CA THR A 92 11.52 -2.54 2.50
C THR A 92 12.03 -2.55 1.06
N LYS A 93 12.02 -3.72 0.41
CA LYS A 93 12.39 -3.87 -1.00
C LYS A 93 11.44 -3.09 -1.91
N ALA A 94 10.15 -3.07 -1.57
CA ALA A 94 9.13 -2.30 -2.26
C ALA A 94 9.17 -0.78 -1.96
N GLN A 95 10.04 -0.30 -1.07
CA GLN A 95 10.13 1.12 -0.67
C GLN A 95 8.81 1.67 -0.08
N VAL A 96 8.09 0.84 0.67
CA VAL A 96 6.77 1.20 1.25
C VAL A 96 6.85 2.42 2.17
N SER A 97 7.80 2.45 3.11
CA SER A 97 7.93 3.57 4.06
C SER A 97 8.21 4.89 3.37
N ARG A 98 9.12 4.89 2.39
CA ARG A 98 9.42 6.06 1.56
C ARG A 98 8.20 6.54 0.78
N PHE A 99 7.44 5.63 0.18
CA PHE A 99 6.24 6.00 -0.58
C PHE A 99 5.15 6.59 0.33
N ILE A 100 4.92 6.00 1.50
CA ILE A 100 3.96 6.53 2.50
C ILE A 100 4.40 7.91 2.98
N ASP A 101 5.68 8.11 3.27
CA ASP A 101 6.24 9.42 3.67
C ASP A 101 5.95 10.52 2.64
N VAL A 102 6.12 10.22 1.34
CA VAL A 102 5.78 11.16 0.27
C VAL A 102 4.25 11.35 0.17
N LEU A 103 3.45 10.28 0.27
CA LEU A 103 1.99 10.40 0.26
C LEU A 103 1.48 11.29 1.39
N LEU A 104 2.00 11.13 2.60
CA LEU A 104 1.64 11.95 3.75
C LEU A 104 2.01 13.42 3.54
N SER A 105 3.11 13.72 2.85
CA SER A 105 3.54 15.10 2.57
C SER A 105 2.54 15.92 1.74
N VAL A 106 1.68 15.24 0.97
CA VAL A 106 0.65 15.84 0.10
C VAL A 106 -0.79 15.55 0.59
N ASP A 107 -0.94 14.82 1.70
CA ASP A 107 -2.26 14.49 2.26
C ASP A 107 -2.79 15.60 3.18
N LYS A 108 -4.06 15.47 3.58
CA LYS A 108 -4.73 16.42 4.48
C LYS A 108 -4.18 16.31 5.91
N PRO A 109 -4.14 17.42 6.67
CA PRO A 109 -3.65 17.44 8.06
C PRO A 109 -4.34 16.42 8.99
N GLU A 110 -5.62 16.13 8.75
CA GLU A 110 -6.37 15.13 9.53
C GLU A 110 -5.80 13.71 9.35
N SER A 111 -5.57 13.29 8.10
CA SER A 111 -4.96 11.99 7.78
C SER A 111 -3.53 11.89 8.31
N GLN A 112 -2.75 12.96 8.14
CA GLN A 112 -1.39 13.09 8.67
C GLN A 112 -1.37 12.88 10.18
N HIS A 113 -2.24 13.59 10.91
CA HIS A 113 -2.34 13.48 12.36
C HIS A 113 -2.73 12.07 12.80
N LYS A 114 -3.78 11.50 12.20
CA LYS A 114 -4.23 10.14 12.49
C LYS A 114 -3.15 9.09 12.22
N PHE A 115 -2.35 9.26 11.17
CA PHE A 115 -1.20 8.39 10.89
C PHE A 115 -0.16 8.46 11.99
N LEU A 116 0.27 9.66 12.38
CA LEU A 116 1.26 9.87 13.43
C LEU A 116 0.78 9.37 14.79
N GLU A 117 -0.49 9.59 15.13
CA GLU A 117 -1.11 9.03 16.34
C GLU A 117 -1.04 7.50 16.33
N SER A 118 -1.37 6.87 15.20
CA SER A 118 -1.34 5.41 15.08
C SER A 118 0.07 4.84 15.21
N LEU A 119 1.05 5.50 14.57
CA LEU A 119 2.46 5.11 14.65
C LEU A 119 2.98 5.23 16.09
N THR A 120 2.63 6.31 16.76
CA THR A 120 3.01 6.57 18.17
C THR A 120 2.35 5.56 19.11
N ALA A 121 1.07 5.25 18.90
CA ALA A 121 0.34 4.31 19.75
C ALA A 121 0.95 2.90 19.72
N LEU A 122 1.35 2.41 18.55
CA LEU A 122 2.01 1.10 18.44
C LEU A 122 3.41 1.08 19.04
N ASP A 123 4.21 2.12 18.81
CA ASP A 123 5.56 2.22 19.40
C ASP A 123 5.50 2.35 20.93
N ALA A 124 4.51 3.08 21.44
CA ALA A 124 4.25 3.19 22.88
C ALA A 124 3.81 1.87 23.50
N GLU A 125 2.97 1.07 22.81
CA GLU A 125 2.57 -0.24 23.29
C GLU A 125 3.75 -1.23 23.30
N ALA A 126 4.63 -1.18 22.29
CA ALA A 126 5.89 -1.92 22.29
C ALA A 126 6.75 -1.57 23.51
N GLN A 127 6.93 -0.27 23.75
CA GLN A 127 7.74 0.20 24.87
C GLN A 127 7.13 -0.17 26.22
N LYS A 128 5.81 -0.13 26.35
CA LYS A 128 5.09 -0.53 27.55
C LYS A 128 5.21 -2.03 27.83
N ARG A 129 5.11 -2.90 26.81
CA ARG A 129 5.14 -4.36 26.98
C ARG A 129 6.54 -4.91 27.16
N PHE A 130 7.51 -4.37 26.43
CA PHE A 130 8.84 -4.98 26.29
C PHE A 130 9.98 -4.04 26.72
N GLY A 131 9.67 -2.80 27.13
CA GLY A 131 10.67 -1.80 27.52
C GLY A 131 11.47 -1.22 26.35
N ARG A 132 11.13 -1.57 25.10
CA ARG A 132 11.85 -1.19 23.89
C ARG A 132 10.89 -0.68 22.82
N ARG A 133 11.40 0.19 21.95
CA ARG A 133 10.68 0.65 20.75
C ARG A 133 10.46 -0.51 19.78
N PHE A 134 9.44 -0.40 18.94
CA PHE A 134 9.04 -1.48 18.02
C PHE A 134 10.19 -1.97 17.12
N PRO A 135 11.04 -1.11 16.52
CA PRO A 135 12.18 -1.57 15.70
C PRO A 135 13.17 -2.46 16.45
N ALA A 136 13.35 -2.24 17.76
CA ALA A 136 14.32 -2.91 18.61
C ALA A 136 13.79 -4.21 19.26
N LEU A 137 12.55 -4.59 18.94
CA LEU A 137 11.98 -5.88 19.29
C LEU A 137 12.57 -6.99 18.41
N ASP A 138 12.74 -8.18 18.97
CA ASP A 138 12.99 -9.39 18.20
C ASP A 138 11.74 -9.83 17.42
N GLU A 139 11.89 -10.83 16.55
CA GLU A 139 10.80 -11.29 15.66
C GLU A 139 9.62 -11.84 16.47
N GLU A 140 9.91 -12.64 17.50
CA GLU A 140 8.87 -13.21 18.36
C GLU A 140 8.08 -12.14 19.12
N GLN A 141 8.74 -11.08 19.61
CA GLN A 141 8.08 -9.94 20.25
C GLN A 141 7.23 -9.13 19.27
N LYS A 142 7.72 -8.91 18.05
CA LYS A 142 6.95 -8.22 16.99
C LYS A 142 5.69 -9.01 16.67
N ASP A 143 5.82 -10.30 16.43
CA ASP A 143 4.71 -11.19 16.10
C ASP A 143 3.68 -11.27 17.23
N ALA A 144 4.13 -11.40 18.47
CA ALA A 144 3.25 -11.42 19.63
C ALA A 144 2.46 -10.11 19.77
N LEU A 145 3.10 -8.95 19.58
CA LEU A 145 2.44 -7.65 19.64
C LEU A 145 1.42 -7.52 18.51
N LEU A 146 1.85 -7.76 17.26
CA LEU A 146 1.00 -7.57 16.07
C LEU A 146 -0.19 -8.53 16.06
N SER A 147 0.01 -9.79 16.46
CA SER A 147 -1.06 -10.77 16.57
C SER A 147 -2.13 -10.34 17.58
N ASP A 148 -1.71 -9.85 18.75
CA ASP A 148 -2.65 -9.37 19.77
C ASP A 148 -3.43 -8.14 19.30
N VAL A 149 -2.74 -7.12 18.75
CA VAL A 149 -3.43 -5.89 18.29
C VAL A 149 -4.27 -6.12 17.03
N SER A 150 -4.02 -7.19 16.27
CA SER A 150 -4.85 -7.59 15.13
C SER A 150 -6.16 -8.26 15.53
N THR A 151 -6.30 -8.69 16.80
CA THR A 151 -7.52 -9.33 17.28
C THR A 151 -8.56 -8.29 17.66
N LYS A 152 -9.67 -8.26 16.92
CA LYS A 152 -10.80 -7.38 17.23
C LYS A 152 -11.47 -7.85 18.52
N ALA A 153 -11.37 -7.07 19.59
CA ALA A 153 -12.13 -7.34 20.81
C ALA A 153 -13.64 -7.35 20.50
N GLU A 154 -14.37 -8.34 21.01
CA GLU A 154 -15.84 -8.49 20.84
C GLU A 154 -16.64 -7.31 21.39
N SER A 155 -16.00 -6.45 22.17
CA SER A 155 -16.51 -5.15 22.58
C SER A 155 -15.37 -4.13 22.44
N PRO A 156 -15.40 -3.24 21.44
CA PRO A 156 -14.44 -2.15 21.40
C PRO A 156 -14.77 -1.27 22.60
N LYS A 157 -13.96 -1.35 23.66
CA LYS A 157 -13.83 -0.26 24.62
C LYS A 157 -13.23 0.91 23.83
N THR A 158 -14.05 1.62 23.06
CA THR A 158 -13.75 3.01 22.74
C THR A 158 -13.60 3.67 24.09
N LEU A 159 -12.37 4.07 24.43
CA LEU A 159 -12.13 4.87 25.60
C LEU A 159 -12.88 6.17 25.37
N GLU A 160 -14.05 6.29 26.00
CA GLU A 160 -14.73 7.56 26.10
C GLU A 160 -13.83 8.43 26.97
N THR A 161 -13.17 9.38 26.35
CA THR A 161 -12.45 10.41 27.08
C THR A 161 -13.47 11.30 27.79
N ASP A 162 -13.08 11.96 28.88
CA ASP A 162 -13.94 12.90 29.63
C ASP A 162 -14.55 14.03 28.75
N ALA A 163 -14.09 14.18 27.51
CA ALA A 163 -14.58 15.11 26.50
C ALA A 163 -15.54 14.50 25.45
N GLY A 164 -16.02 13.26 25.63
CA GLY A 164 -16.94 12.59 24.70
C GLY A 164 -16.31 12.19 23.35
N LYS A 165 -14.98 12.30 23.21
CA LYS A 165 -14.25 11.81 22.02
C LYS A 165 -13.96 10.33 22.19
N LYS A 166 -14.45 9.51 21.25
CA LYS A 166 -14.06 8.09 21.11
C LYS A 166 -12.65 8.03 20.56
N GLN A 167 -11.67 7.69 21.40
CA GLN A 167 -10.34 7.40 20.89
C GLN A 167 -10.31 6.04 20.17
N PRO A 168 -9.56 5.91 19.06
CA PRO A 168 -9.35 4.62 18.44
C PRO A 168 -8.72 3.65 19.44
N SER A 169 -9.17 2.39 19.41
CA SER A 169 -8.46 1.33 20.13
C SER A 169 -7.09 1.07 19.48
N LEU A 170 -6.20 0.37 20.20
CA LEU A 170 -4.95 -0.13 19.63
C LEU A 170 -5.18 -0.91 18.32
N TYR A 171 -6.23 -1.71 18.26
CA TYR A 171 -6.70 -2.35 17.03
C TYR A 171 -6.99 -1.33 15.91
N GLY A 172 -7.71 -0.25 16.19
CA GLY A 172 -8.00 0.80 15.19
C GLY A 172 -6.74 1.50 14.66
N HIS A 173 -5.75 1.73 15.52
CA HIS A 173 -4.45 2.26 15.12
C HIS A 173 -3.67 1.27 14.24
N PHE A 174 -3.67 -0.02 14.61
CA PHE A 174 -3.06 -1.07 13.80
C PHE A 174 -3.75 -1.20 12.43
N GLU A 175 -5.08 -1.24 12.37
CA GLU A 175 -5.82 -1.32 11.10
C GLU A 175 -5.53 -0.13 10.18
N ASN A 176 -5.36 1.07 10.74
CA ASN A 176 -4.96 2.25 9.99
C ASN A 176 -3.57 2.06 9.37
N LEU A 177 -2.57 1.66 10.16
CA LEU A 177 -1.21 1.42 9.66
C LEU A 177 -1.18 0.28 8.62
N LYS A 178 -1.89 -0.81 8.88
CA LYS A 178 -2.03 -1.95 7.95
C LYS A 178 -2.63 -1.51 6.62
N GLY A 179 -3.62 -0.62 6.64
CA GLY A 179 -4.22 -0.03 5.45
C GLY A 179 -3.22 0.76 4.61
N TRP A 180 -2.43 1.64 5.26
CA TRP A 180 -1.36 2.38 4.58
C TRP A 180 -0.28 1.44 4.00
N VAL A 181 0.21 0.49 4.78
CA VAL A 181 1.25 -0.46 4.35
C VAL A 181 0.78 -1.31 3.17
N SER A 182 -0.39 -1.93 3.29
CA SER A 182 -0.91 -2.83 2.25
C SER A 182 -1.19 -2.08 0.95
N GLY A 183 -1.85 -0.91 1.03
CA GLY A 183 -2.12 -0.10 -0.17
C GLY A 183 -0.84 0.42 -0.84
N ALA A 184 0.19 0.77 -0.05
CA ALA A 184 1.50 1.15 -0.57
C ALA A 184 2.27 -0.04 -1.15
N TYR A 185 2.12 -1.24 -0.59
CA TYR A 185 2.80 -2.44 -1.08
C TYR A 185 2.21 -2.94 -2.39
N TYR A 186 0.89 -3.15 -2.44
CA TYR A 186 0.21 -3.68 -3.63
C TYR A 186 0.04 -2.66 -4.76
N SER A 187 0.38 -1.38 -4.53
CA SER A 187 0.59 -0.40 -5.61
C SER A 187 2.01 -0.39 -6.19
N SER A 188 2.91 -1.21 -5.66
CA SER A 188 4.28 -1.37 -6.16
C SER A 188 4.39 -2.49 -7.20
N GLU A 189 5.44 -2.46 -8.01
CA GLU A 189 5.72 -3.53 -8.97
C GLU A 189 5.92 -4.88 -8.26
N VAL A 190 6.60 -4.87 -7.10
CA VAL A 190 6.85 -6.08 -6.29
C VAL A 190 5.53 -6.70 -5.86
N GLY A 191 4.65 -5.90 -5.24
CA GLY A 191 3.35 -6.38 -4.78
C GLY A 191 2.43 -6.83 -5.92
N MET A 192 2.44 -6.14 -7.06
CA MET A 192 1.65 -6.58 -8.22
C MET A 192 2.14 -7.90 -8.81
N ARG A 193 3.46 -8.12 -8.87
CA ARG A 193 4.03 -9.39 -9.33
C ARG A 193 3.61 -10.55 -8.43
N GLU A 194 3.53 -10.33 -7.11
CA GLU A 194 3.01 -11.33 -6.17
C GLU A 194 1.54 -11.67 -6.40
N LEU A 195 0.74 -10.69 -6.85
CA LEU A 195 -0.65 -10.91 -7.25
C LEU A 195 -0.79 -11.55 -8.64
N GLY A 196 0.31 -12.02 -9.25
CA GLY A 196 0.30 -12.74 -10.51
C GLY A 196 0.44 -11.87 -11.76
N TRP A 197 0.78 -10.58 -11.62
CA TRP A 197 1.04 -9.73 -12.77
C TRP A 197 2.38 -10.09 -13.44
N THR A 198 2.33 -10.48 -14.72
CA THR A 198 3.52 -10.93 -15.47
C THR A 198 4.25 -9.82 -16.23
N GLY A 199 3.64 -8.63 -16.37
CA GLY A 199 4.19 -7.52 -17.15
C GLY A 199 3.45 -7.22 -18.46
N ASP A 200 2.52 -8.10 -18.87
CA ASP A 200 2.01 -8.12 -20.25
C ASP A 200 0.60 -7.51 -20.46
N TYR A 201 -0.05 -7.02 -19.40
CA TYR A 201 -1.46 -6.65 -19.48
C TYR A 201 -1.70 -5.17 -19.20
N VAL A 202 -1.69 -4.37 -20.26
CA VAL A 202 -2.58 -3.21 -20.37
C VAL A 202 -3.65 -3.61 -21.38
N PHE A 203 -4.79 -4.10 -20.89
CA PHE A 203 -5.93 -4.31 -21.76
C PHE A 203 -6.51 -2.95 -22.12
N GLU A 204 -6.32 -2.52 -23.37
CA GLU A 204 -7.03 -1.37 -23.93
C GLU A 204 -8.56 -1.59 -23.88
N LYS A 205 -8.99 -2.86 -23.85
CA LYS A 205 -10.34 -3.32 -23.56
C LYS A 205 -10.28 -4.70 -22.90
N PHE A 206 -11.05 -4.90 -21.82
CA PHE A 206 -11.17 -6.21 -21.18
C PHE A 206 -11.50 -7.31 -22.21
N PRO A 207 -10.72 -8.40 -22.30
CA PRO A 207 -11.16 -9.55 -23.07
C PRO A 207 -12.31 -10.17 -22.30
N GLY A 208 -13.52 -10.15 -22.88
CA GLY A 208 -14.63 -10.91 -22.35
C GLY A 208 -14.25 -12.38 -22.21
N CYS A 209 -14.89 -13.08 -21.28
CA CYS A 209 -14.72 -14.52 -21.13
C CYS A 209 -14.99 -15.20 -22.48
N LEU A 210 -14.09 -16.09 -22.90
CA LEU A 210 -14.28 -16.85 -24.13
C LEU A 210 -15.34 -17.92 -23.88
N HIS A 211 -16.58 -17.63 -24.27
CA HIS A 211 -17.65 -18.63 -24.29
C HIS A 211 -17.66 -19.33 -25.65
N PRO A 212 -18.14 -20.58 -25.74
CA PRO A 212 -18.29 -21.29 -27.02
C PRO A 212 -19.10 -20.49 -28.06
N GLU A 213 -19.98 -19.60 -27.59
CA GLU A 213 -20.84 -18.70 -28.37
C GLU A 213 -20.24 -17.33 -28.72
N GLY A 214 -19.00 -17.01 -28.29
CA GLY A 214 -18.29 -15.77 -28.64
C GLY A 214 -17.96 -14.84 -27.47
N TYR A 215 -17.50 -13.63 -27.79
CA TYR A 215 -17.15 -12.58 -26.81
C TYR A 215 -18.40 -11.82 -26.37
N HIS A 216 -18.63 -11.73 -25.05
CA HIS A 216 -19.63 -10.85 -24.43
C HIS A 216 -18.96 -9.77 -23.60
#